data_AF-A0A6P5F0N5-F1
#
_entry.id   AF-A0A6P5F0N5-F1
#
_cell.length_a   1.000
_cell.length_b   1.000
_cell.length_c   1.000
_cell.angle_alpha   90.00
_cell.angle_beta   90.00
_cell.angle_gamma   90.00
#
_symmetry.space_group_name_H-M   'P 1'
#
loop_
_entity.id
_entity.type
_entity.pdbx_description
1 polymer ?
#
loop_
_entity_poly.entity_id
_entity_poly.type
_entity_poly.pdbx_seq_one_letter_code
_entity_poly.pdbx_strand_id
1 'polypeptide(L)'
;MEMASAPISRGEDEIDIELQVHCLETKAYSAVLRAFNAESDALSWEKAELISHIRKGLRISSAEHKEILRKISSDELVKSIRITSEQDGLAACNILHAAGPPKVLDNSSARYDKVV
;
A
#
# COMPACT_ATOMS: atom_id res chain seq x y z
N MET A 1 37.87 1.80 54.45
CA MET A 1 36.89 2.77 53.92
C MET A 1 36.20 2.07 52.77
N GLU A 2 35.12 1.34 53.07
CA GLU A 2 34.34 0.61 52.06
C GLU A 2 33.52 1.61 51.25
N MET A 3 33.73 1.61 49.93
CA MET A 3 32.86 2.31 49.01
C MET A 3 31.62 1.44 48.82
N ALA A 4 30.51 1.85 49.43
CA ALA A 4 29.21 1.27 49.14
C ALA A 4 28.91 1.45 47.65
N SER A 5 29.02 0.37 46.88
CA SER A 5 28.56 0.33 45.50
C SER A 5 27.04 0.44 45.52
N ALA A 6 26.51 1.54 45.02
CA ALA A 6 25.08 1.72 44.83
C ALA A 6 24.53 0.60 43.93
N PRO A 7 23.31 0.07 44.21
CA PRO A 7 22.70 -0.92 43.34
C PRO A 7 22.34 -0.24 42.02
N ILE A 8 22.90 -0.75 40.92
CA ILE A 8 22.59 -0.31 39.56
C ILE A 8 21.13 -0.68 39.28
N SER A 9 20.35 0.31 38.84
CA SER A 9 18.92 0.29 38.56
C SER A 9 18.60 -0.61 37.36
N ARG A 10 18.68 -1.92 37.55
CA ARG A 10 18.47 -2.94 36.50
C ARG A 10 17.07 -2.92 35.88
N GLY A 11 16.07 -2.36 36.57
CA GLY A 11 14.69 -2.34 36.11
C GLY A 11 14.36 -1.25 35.07
N GLU A 12 15.09 -0.14 35.07
CA GLU A 12 14.83 0.98 34.14
C GLU A 12 15.30 0.63 32.71
N ASP A 13 16.44 -0.06 32.60
CA ASP A 13 16.99 -0.51 31.31
C ASP A 13 16.13 -1.59 30.64
N GLU A 14 15.49 -2.47 31.41
CA GLU A 14 14.63 -3.55 30.89
C GLU A 14 13.31 -3.00 30.33
N ILE A 15 12.70 -2.03 31.02
CA ILE A 15 11.48 -1.35 30.56
C ILE A 15 11.74 -0.58 29.26
N ASP A 16 12.90 0.06 29.13
CA ASP A 16 13.28 0.77 27.91
C ASP A 16 13.41 -0.19 26.71
N ILE A 17 14.02 -1.36 26.91
CA ILE A 17 14.13 -2.38 25.85
C ILE A 17 12.76 -2.93 25.43
N GLU A 18 11.85 -3.24 26.38
CA GLU A 18 10.51 -3.71 26.05
C GLU A 18 9.71 -2.68 25.23
N LEU A 19 9.82 -1.39 25.60
CA LEU A 19 9.20 -0.30 24.85
C LEU A 19 9.79 -0.15 23.45
N GLN A 20 11.11 -0.29 23.30
CA GLN A 20 11.78 -0.26 22.00
C GLN A 20 11.33 -1.41 21.10
N VAL A 21 11.23 -2.63 21.64
CA VAL A 21 10.73 -3.81 20.91
C VAL A 21 9.29 -3.57 20.48
N HIS A 22 8.44 -3.08 21.37
CA HIS A 22 7.03 -2.82 21.07
C HIS A 22 6.85 -1.72 20.00
N CYS A 23 7.74 -0.72 19.98
CA CYS A 23 7.80 0.26 18.90
C CYS A 23 8.12 -0.39 17.54
N LEU A 24 9.06 -1.33 17.50
CA LEU A 24 9.39 -2.09 16.29
C LEU A 24 8.24 -2.99 15.84
N GLU A 25 7.59 -3.69 16.76
CA GLU A 25 6.39 -4.50 16.51
C GLU A 25 5.29 -3.66 15.87
N THR A 26 4.99 -2.49 16.44
CA THR A 26 3.99 -1.56 15.95
C THR A 26 4.32 -1.05 14.54
N LYS A 27 5.59 -0.68 14.30
CA LYS A 27 6.06 -0.22 12.98
C LYS A 27 5.93 -1.31 11.93
N ALA A 28 6.33 -2.54 12.24
CA ALA A 28 6.21 -3.68 11.34
C ALA A 28 4.75 -3.98 11.01
N TYR A 29 3.88 -4.02 12.02
CA TYR A 29 2.46 -4.27 11.81
C TYR A 29 1.77 -3.18 10.96
N SER A 30 2.09 -1.91 11.22
CA SER A 30 1.58 -0.79 10.43
C SER A 30 2.01 -0.86 8.97
N ALA A 31 3.24 -1.27 8.68
CA ALA A 31 3.74 -1.43 7.31
C ALA A 31 2.96 -2.52 6.54
N VAL A 32 2.70 -3.68 7.16
CA VAL A 32 1.91 -4.76 6.56
C VAL A 32 0.49 -4.28 6.23
N LEU A 33 -0.16 -3.57 7.15
CA LEU A 33 -1.50 -3.05 6.92
C LEU A 33 -1.54 -2.01 5.80
N ARG A 34 -0.55 -1.12 5.72
CA ARG A 34 -0.45 -0.16 4.59
C ARG A 34 -0.28 -0.88 3.25
N ALA A 35 0.56 -1.91 3.19
CA ALA A 35 0.76 -2.69 1.97
C ALA A 35 -0.55 -3.36 1.51
N PHE A 36 -1.26 -4.02 2.44
CA PHE A 36 -2.52 -4.70 2.10
C PHE A 36 -3.63 -3.72 1.74
N ASN A 37 -3.67 -2.55 2.38
CA ASN A 37 -4.64 -1.50 2.07
C ASN A 37 -4.34 -0.77 0.74
N ALA A 38 -3.10 -0.82 0.24
CA ALA A 38 -2.72 -0.31 -1.06
C ALA A 38 -3.03 -1.30 -2.20
N GLU A 39 -2.94 -2.60 -1.93
CA GLU A 39 -3.09 -3.67 -2.93
C GLU A 39 -4.55 -4.05 -3.21
N SER A 40 -5.50 -3.81 -2.29
CA SER A 40 -6.83 -4.42 -2.40
C SER A 40 -7.97 -3.53 -1.91
N ASP A 41 -9.10 -3.57 -2.63
CA ASP A 41 -10.35 -2.88 -2.29
C ASP A 41 -11.13 -3.55 -1.15
N ALA A 42 -10.83 -4.80 -0.83
CA ALA A 42 -11.44 -5.53 0.29
C ALA A 42 -10.46 -6.52 0.93
N LEU A 43 -10.47 -6.59 2.26
CA LEU A 43 -9.79 -7.66 3.01
C LEU A 43 -10.53 -8.97 2.76
N SER A 44 -9.97 -9.86 1.92
CA SER A 44 -10.47 -11.22 1.81
C SER A 44 -10.40 -11.93 3.17
N TRP A 45 -11.21 -12.96 3.37
CA TRP A 45 -11.20 -13.75 4.61
C TRP A 45 -9.81 -14.30 4.94
N GLU A 46 -9.09 -14.79 3.93
CA GLU A 46 -7.72 -15.29 4.05
C GLU A 46 -6.74 -14.19 4.51
N LYS A 47 -6.86 -12.97 3.96
CA LYS A 47 -6.06 -11.81 4.41
C LYS A 47 -6.40 -11.44 5.85
N ALA A 48 -7.67 -11.51 6.25
CA ALA A 48 -8.09 -11.21 7.62
C ALA A 48 -7.52 -12.21 8.65
N GLU A 49 -7.48 -13.50 8.31
CA GLU A 49 -6.83 -14.52 9.16
C GLU A 49 -5.33 -14.27 9.29
N LEU A 50 -4.63 -13.97 8.19
CA LEU A 50 -3.20 -13.63 8.21
C LEU A 50 -2.93 -12.40 9.08
N ILE A 51 -3.71 -11.34 8.92
CA ILE A 51 -3.60 -10.12 9.75
C ILE A 51 -3.83 -10.43 11.23
N SER A 52 -4.75 -11.34 11.57
CA SER A 52 -4.98 -11.79 12.94
C SER A 52 -3.77 -12.53 13.53
N HIS A 53 -3.14 -13.41 12.74
CA HIS A 53 -1.92 -14.10 13.15
C HIS A 53 -0.75 -13.14 13.37
N ILE A 54 -0.50 -12.22 12.43
CA ILE A 54 0.57 -11.22 12.56
C ILE A 54 0.33 -10.32 13.78
N ARG A 55 -0.91 -9.88 14.00
CA ARG A 55 -1.28 -9.06 15.18
C ARG A 55 -0.91 -9.74 16.49
N LYS A 56 -1.24 -11.03 16.62
CA LYS A 56 -0.90 -11.83 17.81
C LYS A 56 0.62 -12.03 17.94
N GLY A 57 1.30 -12.32 16.83
CA GLY A 57 2.76 -12.51 16.81
C GLY A 57 3.55 -11.26 17.18
N LEU A 58 3.02 -10.07 16.89
CA LEU A 58 3.62 -8.77 17.21
C LEU A 58 3.01 -8.13 18.47
N ARG A 59 2.29 -8.89 19.30
CA ARG A 59 1.72 -8.43 20.59
C ARG A 59 0.86 -7.16 20.52
N ILE A 60 0.24 -6.90 19.37
CA ILE A 60 -0.60 -5.71 19.17
C ILE A 60 -1.99 -5.94 19.76
N SER A 61 -2.44 -5.05 20.65
CA SER A 61 -3.77 -5.11 21.25
C SER A 61 -4.88 -4.73 20.27
N SER A 62 -6.12 -5.10 20.61
CA SER A 62 -7.30 -4.70 19.82
C SER A 62 -7.50 -3.18 19.76
N ALA A 63 -7.06 -2.43 20.77
CA ALA A 63 -7.15 -0.96 20.79
C ALA A 63 -6.13 -0.35 19.82
N GLU A 64 -4.89 -0.81 19.87
CA GLU A 64 -3.82 -0.37 18.96
C GLU A 64 -4.13 -0.71 17.52
N HIS A 65 -4.65 -1.92 17.26
CA HIS A 65 -5.07 -2.32 15.92
C HIS A 65 -6.09 -1.34 15.32
N LYS A 66 -7.13 -0.97 16.07
CA LYS A 66 -8.14 0.01 15.63
C LYS A 66 -7.53 1.38 15.35
N GLU A 67 -6.63 1.82 16.22
CA GLU A 67 -5.95 3.11 16.08
C GLU A 67 -5.04 3.15 14.85
N ILE A 68 -4.32 2.05 14.57
CA ILE A 68 -3.49 1.90 13.38
C ILE A 68 -4.35 1.91 12.11
N LEU A 69 -5.50 1.21 12.09
CA LEU A 69 -6.44 1.25 10.97
C LEU A 69 -6.98 2.67 10.73
N ARG A 70 -7.32 3.40 11.80
CA ARG A 70 -7.78 4.80 11.71
C ARG A 70 -6.72 5.70 11.08
N LYS A 71 -5.46 5.55 11.50
CA LYS A 71 -4.31 6.29 10.95
C LYS A 71 -4.07 5.97 9.47
N ILE A 72 -4.08 4.70 9.09
CA ILE A 72 -3.82 4.24 7.71
C ILE A 72 -4.94 4.66 6.76
N SER A 73 -6.21 4.64 7.22
CA SER A 73 -7.34 5.13 6.42
C SER A 73 -7.25 6.63 6.09
N SER A 74 -6.54 7.39 6.93
CA SER A 74 -6.27 8.82 6.73
C SER A 74 -4.97 9.09 5.95
N ASP A 75 -4.20 8.06 5.60
CA ASP A 75 -2.88 8.16 4.97
C ASP A 75 -3.05 8.32 3.44
N GLU A 76 -2.92 9.56 2.95
CA GLU A 76 -3.11 9.92 1.53
C GLU A 76 -2.16 9.18 0.57
N LEU A 77 -1.00 8.69 1.05
CA LEU A 77 -0.07 7.87 0.26
C LEU A 77 -0.63 6.48 -0.09
N VAL A 78 -1.44 5.91 0.81
CA VAL A 78 -2.11 4.63 0.56
C VAL A 78 -3.27 4.83 -0.42
N LYS A 79 -3.90 6.00 -0.38
CA LYS A 79 -4.94 6.40 -1.35
C LYS A 79 -4.35 6.67 -2.74
N SER A 80 -3.17 7.29 -2.83
CA SER A 80 -2.53 7.59 -4.12
C SER A 80 -2.05 6.33 -4.86
N ILE A 81 -1.59 5.29 -4.16
CA ILE A 81 -1.24 3.99 -4.78
C ILE A 81 -2.48 3.30 -5.36
N ARG A 82 -3.64 3.36 -4.69
CA ARG A 82 -4.91 2.83 -5.24
C ARG A 82 -5.31 3.55 -6.53
N ILE A 83 -5.10 4.86 -6.64
CA ILE A 83 -5.41 5.64 -7.84
C ILE A 83 -4.50 5.27 -9.02
N THR A 84 -3.24 4.92 -8.77
CA THR A 84 -2.30 4.53 -9.85
C THR A 84 -2.59 3.16 -10.47
N SER A 85 -3.23 2.23 -9.75
CA SER A 85 -3.66 0.95 -10.34
C SER A 85 -4.98 1.05 -11.12
N GLU A 86 -5.84 2.03 -10.82
CA GLU A 86 -7.01 2.33 -11.66
C GLU A 86 -6.64 3.18 -12.90
N GLN A 87 -5.56 3.98 -12.83
CA GLN A 87 -5.08 4.80 -13.96
C GLN A 87 -4.00 4.16 -14.83
N ASP A 88 -3.44 3.02 -14.45
CA ASP A 88 -2.63 2.20 -15.38
C ASP A 88 -3.49 1.55 -16.50
N GLY A 89 -4.82 1.68 -16.41
CA GLY A 89 -5.74 1.49 -17.54
C GLY A 89 -6.00 2.74 -18.40
N LEU A 90 -5.48 3.92 -18.04
CA LEU A 90 -5.80 5.20 -18.70
C LEU A 90 -4.57 6.01 -19.16
N ALA A 91 -3.36 5.67 -18.75
CA ALA A 91 -2.13 6.30 -19.24
C ALA A 91 -1.58 5.71 -20.56
N ALA A 92 -2.25 4.71 -21.15
CA ALA A 92 -1.91 4.18 -22.47
C ALA A 92 -2.78 4.71 -23.63
N CYS A 93 -3.86 5.45 -23.38
CA CYS A 93 -4.83 5.81 -24.44
C CYS A 93 -4.91 7.31 -24.81
N ASN A 94 -4.05 8.19 -24.26
CA ASN A 94 -4.14 9.63 -24.54
C ASN A 94 -3.02 10.21 -25.45
N ILE A 95 -2.21 9.39 -26.12
CA ILE A 95 -1.33 9.87 -27.21
C ILE A 95 -2.04 9.85 -28.59
N LEU A 96 -3.26 9.31 -28.71
CA LEU A 96 -3.93 9.19 -30.02
C LEU A 96 -4.81 10.38 -30.44
N HIS A 97 -4.91 11.48 -29.67
CA HIS A 97 -5.74 12.63 -30.07
C HIS A 97 -5.06 13.68 -30.96
N ALA A 98 -3.83 13.45 -31.44
CA ALA A 98 -3.13 14.41 -32.33
C ALA A 98 -2.96 13.95 -33.78
N ALA A 99 -3.45 12.78 -34.16
CA ALA A 99 -3.49 12.35 -35.56
C ALA A 99 -4.94 12.15 -35.98
N GLY A 100 -5.49 13.11 -36.72
CA GLY A 100 -6.71 12.88 -37.48
C GLY A 100 -6.59 11.59 -38.32
N PRO A 101 -7.72 10.98 -38.73
CA PRO A 101 -7.70 9.69 -39.41
C PRO A 101 -6.73 9.72 -40.58
N PRO A 102 -5.89 8.67 -40.77
CA PRO A 102 -4.95 8.62 -41.88
C PRO A 102 -5.70 8.79 -43.18
N LYS A 103 -5.32 9.80 -43.99
CA LYS A 103 -5.81 9.90 -45.36
C LYS A 103 -5.19 8.73 -46.14
N VAL A 104 -5.98 7.68 -46.32
CA VAL A 104 -5.66 6.58 -47.23
C VAL A 104 -5.67 7.16 -48.65
N LEU A 105 -4.48 7.36 -49.21
CA LEU A 105 -4.29 7.65 -50.62
C LEU A 105 -4.33 6.31 -51.36
N ASP A 106 -5.53 5.79 -51.61
CA ASP A 106 -5.70 4.65 -52.49
C ASP A 106 -5.67 5.12 -53.94
N ASN A 107 -4.45 5.15 -54.46
CA ASN A 107 -4.13 5.43 -55.84
C ASN A 107 -4.13 4.11 -56.63
N SER A 108 -5.30 3.56 -56.97
CA SER A 108 -5.40 2.57 -58.04
C SER A 108 -6.82 2.35 -58.57
N SER A 109 -6.91 2.42 -59.89
CA SER A 109 -7.91 1.80 -60.75
C SER A 109 -9.20 2.58 -61.03
N ALA A 110 -9.04 3.60 -61.87
CA ALA A 110 -10.07 3.99 -62.81
C ALA A 110 -10.57 2.77 -63.61
N ARG A 111 -11.89 2.56 -63.57
CA ARG A 111 -12.78 1.92 -64.56
C ARG A 111 -13.81 1.10 -63.81
N TYR A 112 -15.04 1.59 -63.75
CA TYR A 112 -16.15 0.98 -64.49
C TYR A 112 -17.20 2.07 -64.69
N ASP A 113 -17.21 2.61 -65.90
CA ASP A 113 -18.31 3.40 -66.43
C ASP A 113 -18.65 2.74 -67.77
N LYS A 114 -19.74 1.96 -67.81
CA LYS A 114 -20.66 1.98 -68.96
C LYS A 114 -21.96 1.26 -68.65
N VAL A 115 -22.98 2.08 -68.53
CA VAL A 115 -24.40 1.85 -68.78
C VAL A 115 -24.60 1.21 -70.16
N VAL A 116 -25.39 0.13 -70.23
CA VAL A 116 -26.33 -0.18 -71.32
C VAL A 116 -27.61 -0.68 -70.68
#